data_AF-A0A928PGB2-F1
#
_entry.id   AF-A0A928PGB2-F1
#
_cell.length_a   1.000
_cell.length_b   1.000
_cell.length_c   1.000
_cell.angle_alpha   90.00
_cell.angle_beta   90.00
_cell.angle_gamma   90.00
#
_symmetry.space_group_name_H-M   'P 1'
#
loop_
_entity.id
_entity.type
_entity.pdbx_description
1 polymer ?
#
loop_
_entity_poly.entity_id
_entity_poly.type
_entity_poly.pdbx_seq_one_letter_code
_entity_poly.pdbx_strand_id
1 'polypeptide(L)'
;MTKRFLCFALSLILMASMGIVGISAKDTEEAESQIIYFRPADSWKDYDTVYCHILEQQGSSLAYWQSKKEICSPLPDGRYSYDIRKAGGIQDDKLYFVIFSTDTNRYNQEQVLFSTDCLGDTLFCTEIAYPSPDQCDYYLAFWENQDRSEYGPALPWFWGDLDFSGEVNIKDATAIQKYLAGLPTGNFIFMQYADFDCDEDITIKDATDIQKYIAGSLKLLKY
;
A
#
# COMPACT_ATOMS: atom_id res chain seq x y z
N MET A 1 36.28 -37.76 12.78
CA MET A 1 35.28 -36.79 13.28
C MET A 1 34.26 -36.60 12.16
N THR A 2 33.23 -37.45 12.01
CA THR A 2 31.83 -37.29 12.53
C THR A 2 31.26 -35.87 12.41
N LYS A 3 30.02 -35.56 11.99
CA LYS A 3 28.96 -36.09 11.09
C LYS A 3 27.76 -35.15 11.35
N ARG A 4 27.01 -34.73 10.29
CA ARG A 4 25.57 -34.30 10.31
C ARG A 4 25.29 -32.86 10.84
N PHE A 5 24.27 -32.12 10.40
CA PHE A 5 22.89 -32.51 10.07
C PHE A 5 22.20 -31.67 8.96
N LEU A 6 21.47 -32.41 8.14
CA LEU A 6 20.32 -32.02 7.33
C LEU A 6 19.11 -31.82 8.28
N CYS A 7 18.30 -30.76 8.12
CA CYS A 7 16.96 -30.66 8.72
C CYS A 7 15.94 -30.24 7.67
N PHE A 8 15.37 -31.25 7.02
CA PHE A 8 14.03 -31.26 6.44
C PHE A 8 13.11 -31.93 7.47
N ALA A 9 12.03 -31.27 7.88
CA ALA A 9 10.82 -31.81 8.54
C ALA A 9 10.10 -30.62 9.22
N LEU A 10 8.78 -30.47 9.29
CA LEU A 10 7.61 -31.22 8.86
C LEU A 10 6.43 -30.27 9.18
N SER A 11 5.45 -30.08 8.32
CA SER A 11 4.07 -29.84 8.79
C SER A 11 3.10 -30.54 7.84
N LEU A 12 2.65 -31.72 8.28
CA LEU A 12 1.68 -32.56 7.58
C LEU A 12 0.35 -32.50 8.38
N ILE A 13 -0.66 -31.87 7.77
CA ILE A 13 -2.09 -32.25 7.68
C ILE A 13 -2.98 -32.30 8.95
N LEU A 14 -4.07 -31.53 8.88
CA LEU A 14 -5.45 -31.96 9.19
C LEU A 14 -6.38 -31.15 8.26
N MET A 15 -7.11 -31.72 7.30
CA MET A 15 -8.47 -32.25 7.49
C MET A 15 -8.93 -33.05 6.25
N ALA A 16 -9.73 -34.08 6.50
CA ALA A 16 -10.18 -35.09 5.55
C ALA A 16 -11.52 -34.74 4.85
N SER A 17 -11.69 -35.37 3.67
CA SER A 17 -12.93 -35.81 3.00
C SER A 17 -13.92 -34.77 2.46
N MET A 18 -13.93 -34.56 1.14
CA MET A 18 -14.78 -35.26 0.17
C MET A 18 -14.42 -34.77 -1.25
N GLY A 19 -13.94 -35.69 -2.11
CA GLY A 19 -13.72 -35.46 -3.55
C GLY A 19 -12.45 -34.68 -3.92
N ILE A 20 -11.27 -35.29 -3.82
CA ILE A 20 -10.03 -34.66 -4.27
C ILE A 20 -9.88 -34.86 -5.79
N VAL A 21 -10.23 -33.83 -6.56
CA VAL A 21 -9.53 -33.55 -7.81
C VAL A 21 -8.11 -33.15 -7.38
N GLY A 22 -7.11 -33.91 -7.80
CA GLY A 22 -5.71 -33.63 -7.44
C GLY A 22 -5.28 -32.32 -8.05
N ILE A 23 -5.29 -31.25 -7.26
CA ILE A 23 -4.61 -30.00 -7.58
C ILE A 23 -3.13 -30.25 -7.29
N SER A 24 -2.29 -30.17 -8.32
CA SER A 24 -0.83 -30.33 -8.21
C SER A 24 -0.26 -29.19 -7.37
N ALA A 25 0.85 -29.39 -6.65
CA ALA A 25 1.54 -28.30 -5.95
C ALA A 25 1.87 -27.11 -6.86
N LYS A 26 2.11 -27.40 -8.16
CA LYS A 26 2.27 -26.38 -9.19
C LYS A 26 0.98 -25.59 -9.44
N ASP A 27 -0.17 -26.26 -9.45
CA ASP A 27 -1.49 -25.62 -9.60
C ASP A 27 -1.86 -24.81 -8.34
N THR A 28 -1.35 -25.21 -7.17
CA THR A 28 -1.48 -24.46 -5.92
C THR A 28 -0.58 -23.22 -5.88
N GLU A 29 0.68 -23.32 -6.31
CA GLU A 29 1.60 -22.17 -6.48
C GLU A 29 1.06 -21.16 -7.51
N GLU A 30 0.55 -21.64 -8.64
CA GLU A 30 -0.02 -20.81 -9.72
C GLU A 30 -1.40 -20.23 -9.33
N ALA A 31 -2.08 -20.81 -8.33
CA ALA A 31 -3.30 -20.26 -7.74
C ALA A 31 -3.02 -19.22 -6.64
N GLU A 32 -1.92 -19.36 -5.89
CA GLU A 32 -1.45 -18.35 -4.93
C GLU A 32 -0.79 -17.15 -5.62
N SER A 33 -0.26 -17.32 -6.83
CA SER A 33 0.40 -16.24 -7.60
C SER A 33 -0.55 -15.15 -8.12
N GLN A 34 -1.86 -15.23 -7.85
CA GLN A 34 -2.87 -14.26 -8.30
C GLN A 34 -3.64 -13.66 -7.11
N ILE A 35 -3.05 -13.74 -5.92
CA ILE A 35 -3.62 -13.26 -4.68
C ILE A 35 -2.87 -12.01 -4.23
N ILE A 36 -3.58 -11.03 -3.70
CA ILE A 36 -3.01 -9.97 -2.87
C ILE A 36 -3.54 -10.11 -1.44
N TYR A 37 -2.73 -9.69 -0.48
CA TYR A 37 -3.11 -9.70 0.93
C TYR A 37 -3.30 -8.28 1.45
N PHE A 38 -4.15 -8.14 2.46
CA PHE A 38 -4.41 -6.87 3.12
C PHE A 38 -4.35 -7.04 4.63
N ARG A 39 -3.59 -6.17 5.28
CA ARG A 39 -3.55 -6.04 6.74
C ARG A 39 -4.15 -4.70 7.14
N PRO A 40 -5.37 -4.67 7.70
CA PRO A 40 -5.96 -3.44 8.20
C PRO A 40 -5.13 -2.87 9.37
N ALA A 41 -5.30 -1.58 9.63
CA ALA A 41 -4.77 -0.97 10.85
C ALA A 41 -5.57 -1.46 12.06
N ASP A 42 -4.95 -1.53 13.24
CA ASP A 42 -5.58 -1.98 14.50
C ASP A 42 -6.74 -1.07 14.93
N SER A 43 -6.71 0.17 14.45
CA SER A 43 -7.76 1.17 14.60
C SER A 43 -9.03 0.87 13.80
N TRP A 44 -8.97 0.01 12.78
CA TRP A 44 -10.14 -0.45 12.05
C TRP A 44 -10.93 -1.39 12.96
N LYS A 45 -12.15 -0.99 13.31
CA LYS A 45 -13.01 -1.73 14.25
C LYS A 45 -14.44 -1.78 13.75
N ASP A 46 -15.21 -2.67 14.38
CA ASP A 46 -16.66 -2.78 14.26
C ASP A 46 -17.17 -3.13 12.84
N TYR A 47 -16.39 -3.86 12.05
CA TYR A 47 -16.78 -4.32 10.71
C TYR A 47 -16.83 -5.86 10.61
N ASP A 48 -17.70 -6.39 9.75
CA ASP A 48 -17.81 -7.83 9.49
C ASP A 48 -17.12 -8.23 8.18
N THR A 49 -17.08 -7.31 7.21
CA THR A 49 -16.65 -7.60 5.84
C THR A 49 -15.58 -6.62 5.37
N VAL A 50 -14.54 -7.15 4.71
CA VAL A 50 -13.55 -6.36 3.96
C VAL A 50 -13.75 -6.59 2.47
N TYR A 51 -13.75 -5.50 1.71
CA TYR A 51 -13.85 -5.49 0.25
C TYR A 51 -12.55 -5.04 -0.38
N CYS A 52 -12.21 -5.54 -1.55
CA CYS A 52 -11.09 -5.11 -2.38
C CYS A 52 -11.63 -4.58 -3.71
N HIS A 53 -11.28 -3.34 -4.03
CA HIS A 53 -11.68 -2.65 -5.25
C HIS A 53 -10.45 -2.49 -6.14
N ILE A 54 -10.53 -2.97 -7.37
CA ILE A 54 -9.48 -2.83 -8.39
C ILE A 54 -9.98 -1.87 -9.46
N LEU A 55 -9.17 -0.86 -9.77
CA LEU A 55 -9.45 0.17 -10.76
C LEU A 55 -8.28 0.22 -11.74
N GLU A 56 -8.53 0.29 -13.04
CA GLU A 56 -7.46 0.54 -14.02
C GLU A 56 -7.06 2.03 -13.95
N GLN A 57 -5.76 2.35 -13.95
CA GLN A 57 -5.28 3.74 -13.82
C GLN A 57 -5.77 4.63 -14.98
N GLN A 58 -5.89 4.08 -16.18
CA GLN A 58 -6.43 4.75 -17.37
C GLN A 58 -7.57 3.93 -17.97
N GLY A 59 -8.78 4.07 -17.43
CA GLY A 59 -9.95 3.32 -17.91
C GLY A 59 -11.25 3.65 -17.17
N SER A 60 -12.33 2.97 -17.57
CA SER A 60 -13.59 2.98 -16.81
C SER A 60 -13.50 1.99 -15.64
N SER A 61 -13.99 2.39 -14.46
CA SER A 61 -14.02 1.57 -13.23
C SER A 61 -14.44 0.12 -13.50
N LEU A 62 -13.64 -0.84 -13.01
CA LEU A 62 -14.02 -2.25 -12.89
C LEU A 62 -14.76 -2.55 -11.58
N ALA A 63 -14.82 -1.58 -10.66
CA ALA A 63 -15.44 -1.71 -9.35
C ALA A 63 -16.95 -1.41 -9.41
N TYR A 64 -17.75 -2.31 -8.86
CA TYR A 64 -19.20 -2.13 -8.65
C TYR A 64 -19.53 -1.54 -7.27
N TRP A 65 -18.51 -1.36 -6.44
CA TRP A 65 -18.56 -0.93 -5.04
C TRP A 65 -19.27 -1.92 -4.11
N GLN A 66 -18.48 -2.49 -3.19
CA GLN A 66 -18.90 -3.46 -2.17
C GLN A 66 -19.80 -4.59 -2.68
N SER A 67 -19.51 -5.08 -3.88
CA SER A 67 -20.20 -6.21 -4.48
C SER A 67 -19.70 -7.53 -3.90
N LYS A 68 -20.48 -8.60 -4.08
CA LYS A 68 -20.08 -9.96 -3.66
C LYS A 68 -18.76 -10.44 -4.28
N LYS A 69 -18.37 -9.90 -5.44
CA LYS A 69 -17.12 -10.26 -6.11
C LYS A 69 -15.89 -9.65 -5.43
N GLU A 70 -16.07 -8.54 -4.72
CA GLU A 70 -15.01 -7.76 -4.08
C GLU A 70 -14.73 -8.25 -2.64
N ILE A 71 -15.52 -9.18 -2.11
CA ILE A 71 -15.35 -9.69 -0.73
C ILE A 71 -14.01 -10.44 -0.60
N CYS A 72 -13.22 -9.98 0.37
CA CYS A 72 -11.97 -10.62 0.78
C CYS A 72 -12.22 -11.80 1.71
N SER A 73 -11.29 -12.75 1.74
CA SER A 73 -11.36 -13.92 2.63
C SER A 73 -10.49 -13.67 3.86
N PRO A 74 -11.02 -13.78 5.10
CA PRO A 74 -10.23 -13.57 6.31
C PRO A 74 -9.21 -14.70 6.50
N LEU A 75 -8.06 -14.35 7.07
CA LEU A 75 -6.99 -15.27 7.42
C LEU A 75 -6.78 -15.31 8.95
N PRO A 76 -6.26 -16.43 9.51
CA PRO A 76 -6.08 -16.58 10.96
C PRO A 76 -5.12 -15.58 11.61
N ASP A 77 -4.23 -14.96 10.82
CA ASP A 77 -3.24 -13.98 11.26
C ASP A 77 -3.76 -12.53 11.23
N GLY A 78 -5.06 -12.34 10.99
CA GLY A 78 -5.70 -11.02 10.91
C GLY A 78 -5.59 -10.35 9.55
N ARG A 79 -4.90 -10.97 8.57
CA ARG A 79 -4.92 -10.50 7.18
C ARG A 79 -6.19 -10.94 6.46
N TYR A 80 -6.41 -10.33 5.31
CA TYR A 80 -7.43 -10.69 4.34
C TYR A 80 -6.78 -11.01 3.01
N SER A 81 -7.27 -12.02 2.29
CA SER A 81 -6.80 -12.33 0.93
C SER A 81 -7.85 -11.98 -0.12
N TYR A 82 -7.38 -11.51 -1.26
CA TYR A 82 -8.21 -11.26 -2.42
C TYR A 82 -7.60 -11.87 -3.68
N ASP A 83 -8.39 -12.70 -4.36
CA ASP A 83 -8.04 -13.30 -5.65
C ASP A 83 -8.44 -12.35 -6.78
N ILE A 84 -7.43 -11.77 -7.44
CA ILE A 84 -7.62 -10.73 -8.46
C ILE A 84 -8.41 -11.23 -9.67
N ARG A 85 -8.50 -12.54 -9.90
CA ARG A 85 -9.32 -13.13 -10.98
C ARG A 85 -10.80 -12.84 -10.79
N LYS A 86 -11.26 -12.59 -9.55
CA LYS A 86 -12.65 -12.17 -9.25
C LYS A 86 -13.01 -10.81 -9.86
N ALA A 87 -12.00 -9.95 -10.07
CA ALA A 87 -12.13 -8.68 -10.77
C ALA A 87 -11.98 -8.79 -12.30
N GLY A 88 -11.74 -10.00 -12.83
CA GLY A 88 -11.44 -10.22 -14.25
C GLY A 88 -9.95 -10.37 -14.55
N GLY A 89 -9.08 -10.34 -13.52
CA GLY A 89 -7.63 -10.39 -13.67
C GLY A 89 -7.01 -9.03 -14.02
N ILE A 90 -5.68 -8.99 -14.03
CA ILE A 90 -4.87 -7.81 -14.40
C ILE A 90 -3.87 -8.19 -15.49
N GLN A 91 -3.24 -7.18 -16.13
CA GLN A 91 -2.27 -7.36 -17.21
C GLN A 91 -0.88 -6.93 -16.74
N ASP A 92 0.16 -7.67 -17.14
CA ASP A 92 1.56 -7.46 -16.70
C ASP A 92 2.11 -6.05 -16.98
N ASP A 93 1.67 -5.40 -18.06
CA ASP A 93 2.19 -4.10 -18.51
C ASP A 93 1.29 -2.92 -18.13
N LYS A 94 0.38 -3.11 -17.16
CA LYS A 94 -0.56 -2.09 -16.71
C LYS A 94 -0.49 -1.82 -15.22
N LEU A 95 -0.70 -0.55 -14.88
CA LEU A 95 -0.90 -0.10 -13.52
C LEU A 95 -2.38 0.01 -13.18
N TYR A 96 -2.67 -0.37 -11.95
CA TYR A 96 -3.99 -0.36 -11.36
C TYR A 96 -3.94 0.36 -10.01
N PHE A 97 -5.11 0.75 -9.52
CA PHE A 97 -5.30 1.15 -8.13
C PHE A 97 -6.04 0.07 -7.37
N VAL A 98 -5.59 -0.16 -6.14
CA VAL A 98 -6.30 -0.98 -5.16
C VAL A 98 -6.81 -0.10 -4.02
N ILE A 99 -8.04 -0.37 -3.58
CA ILE A 99 -8.64 0.22 -2.38
C ILE A 99 -9.23 -0.95 -1.61
N PHE A 100 -9.03 -1.03 -0.29
CA PHE A 100 -9.89 -1.87 0.54
C PHE A 100 -10.90 -1.01 1.29
N SER A 101 -12.03 -1.60 1.67
CA SER A 101 -13.04 -0.90 2.45
C SER A 101 -13.77 -1.88 3.36
N THR A 102 -14.58 -1.35 4.28
CA THR A 102 -15.39 -2.15 5.19
C THR A 102 -16.88 -1.86 5.02
N ASP A 103 -17.74 -2.82 5.42
CA ASP A 103 -19.21 -2.69 5.36
C ASP A 103 -19.79 -1.61 6.29
N THR A 104 -18.99 -1.08 7.21
CA THR A 104 -19.33 0.14 7.96
C THR A 104 -19.17 1.43 7.15
N ASN A 105 -18.88 1.31 5.85
CA ASN A 105 -18.74 2.40 4.89
C ASN A 105 -17.65 3.41 5.27
N ARG A 106 -16.62 2.94 5.98
CA ARG A 106 -15.40 3.71 6.22
C ARG A 106 -14.38 3.39 5.14
N TYR A 107 -14.07 4.42 4.34
CA TYR A 107 -12.90 4.44 3.47
C TYR A 107 -11.71 4.71 4.36
N ASN A 108 -11.04 3.65 4.80
CA ASN A 108 -9.96 3.78 5.76
C ASN A 108 -8.59 3.68 5.07
N GLN A 109 -8.52 3.87 3.75
CA GLN A 109 -7.26 4.04 3.05
C GLN A 109 -7.47 4.71 1.71
N GLU A 110 -6.37 5.27 1.24
CA GLU A 110 -6.27 5.87 -0.07
C GLU A 110 -6.10 4.82 -1.18
N GLN A 111 -6.24 5.27 -2.43
CA GLN A 111 -5.87 4.49 -3.60
C GLN A 111 -4.37 4.19 -3.57
N VAL A 112 -4.00 2.92 -3.69
CA VAL A 112 -2.59 2.49 -3.76
C VAL A 112 -2.30 1.91 -5.14
N LEU A 113 -1.18 2.30 -5.74
CA LEU A 113 -0.70 1.75 -7.01
C LEU A 113 -0.35 0.27 -6.84
N PHE A 114 -0.69 -0.53 -7.86
CA PHE A 114 -0.28 -1.92 -7.92
C PHE A 114 -0.21 -2.44 -9.36
N SER A 115 0.63 -3.44 -9.57
CA SER A 115 0.77 -4.21 -10.82
C SER A 115 0.84 -5.70 -10.51
N THR A 116 1.20 -6.52 -11.50
CA THR A 116 1.51 -7.94 -11.29
C THR A 116 2.68 -8.19 -10.35
N ASP A 117 3.58 -7.22 -10.16
CA ASP A 117 4.72 -7.35 -9.25
C ASP A 117 4.29 -7.37 -7.77
N CYS A 118 3.10 -6.83 -7.47
CA CYS A 118 2.52 -6.84 -6.13
C CYS A 118 1.78 -8.15 -5.80
N LEU A 119 1.66 -9.09 -6.75
CA LEU A 119 0.97 -10.36 -6.50
C LEU A 119 1.78 -11.21 -5.51
N GLY A 120 1.06 -11.80 -4.55
CA GLY A 120 1.63 -12.52 -3.41
C GLY A 120 2.02 -11.62 -2.24
N ASP A 121 2.02 -10.29 -2.42
CA ASP A 121 2.43 -9.35 -1.39
C ASP A 121 1.27 -8.90 -0.48
N THR A 122 1.61 -8.32 0.66
CA THR A 122 0.68 -7.76 1.63
C THR A 122 0.70 -6.24 1.56
N LEU A 123 -0.46 -5.65 1.29
CA LEU A 123 -0.71 -4.24 1.53
C LEU A 123 -1.08 -4.05 3.00
N PHE A 124 -0.40 -3.18 3.73
CA PHE A 124 -0.72 -2.88 5.12
C PHE A 124 -1.08 -1.40 5.30
N CYS A 125 -2.10 -1.13 6.10
CA CYS A 125 -2.39 0.22 6.57
C CYS A 125 -1.46 0.59 7.74
N THR A 126 -1.00 1.83 7.74
CA THR A 126 -0.37 2.46 8.90
C THR A 126 -1.41 2.81 9.96
N GLU A 127 -0.98 3.10 11.19
CA GLU A 127 -1.87 3.66 12.24
C GLU A 127 -2.08 5.18 12.11
N ILE A 128 -1.57 5.79 11.05
CA ILE A 128 -1.65 7.24 10.83
C ILE A 128 -2.96 7.54 10.08
N ALA A 129 -3.92 8.07 10.83
CA ALA A 129 -5.21 8.58 10.33
C ALA A 129 -5.07 10.02 9.81
N TYR A 130 -5.59 10.30 8.61
CA TYR A 130 -5.61 11.60 7.96
C TYR A 130 -7.02 12.17 7.97
N PRO A 131 -7.24 13.33 8.61
CA PRO A 131 -8.56 13.92 8.68
C PRO A 131 -8.99 14.43 7.30
N SER A 132 -10.00 13.80 6.72
CA SER A 132 -10.71 14.34 5.56
C SER A 132 -11.70 15.43 6.01
N PRO A 133 -11.85 16.54 5.25
CA PRO A 133 -12.95 17.49 5.46
C PRO A 133 -14.34 16.83 5.42
N ASP A 134 -14.41 15.62 4.86
CA ASP A 134 -15.60 14.90 4.43
C ASP A 134 -16.03 13.79 5.42
N GLN A 135 -15.42 13.73 6.62
CA GLN A 135 -15.79 12.88 7.78
C GLN A 135 -15.21 11.46 7.87
N CYS A 136 -14.35 10.99 6.96
CA CYS A 136 -13.63 9.72 7.15
C CYS A 136 -12.12 9.96 7.27
N ASP A 137 -11.51 9.41 8.32
CA ASP A 137 -10.06 9.37 8.45
C ASP A 137 -9.51 8.33 7.45
N TYR A 138 -8.64 8.74 6.54
CA TYR A 138 -7.93 7.80 5.66
C TYR A 138 -6.64 7.33 6.32
N TYR A 139 -6.19 6.11 6.05
CA TYR A 139 -4.87 5.64 6.48
C TYR A 139 -3.95 5.47 5.28
N LEU A 140 -2.67 5.82 5.42
CA LEU A 140 -1.69 5.45 4.40
C LEU A 140 -1.55 3.94 4.37
N ALA A 141 -1.41 3.40 3.16
CA ALA A 141 -1.17 1.98 2.95
C ALA A 141 0.01 1.77 1.99
N PHE A 142 0.79 0.74 2.28
CA PHE A 142 2.01 0.40 1.53
C PHE A 142 2.10 -1.10 1.35
N TRP A 143 2.77 -1.53 0.28
CA TRP A 143 3.16 -2.92 0.12
C TRP A 143 4.35 -3.24 1.02
N GLU A 144 4.38 -4.44 1.62
CA GLU A 144 5.45 -4.86 2.52
C GLU A 144 6.79 -5.06 1.80
N ASN A 145 6.77 -5.52 0.54
CA ASN A 145 7.96 -5.95 -0.18
C ASN A 145 8.19 -5.22 -1.51
N GLN A 146 7.41 -4.17 -1.81
CA GLN A 146 7.60 -3.36 -3.02
C GLN A 146 8.28 -2.03 -2.74
N ASP A 147 8.90 -1.48 -3.77
CA ASP A 147 9.37 -0.11 -3.76
C ASP A 147 8.17 0.85 -3.62
N ARG A 148 8.17 1.65 -2.56
CA ARG A 148 7.09 2.57 -2.23
C ARG A 148 7.03 3.76 -3.19
N SER A 149 8.14 4.09 -3.86
CA SER A 149 8.20 5.11 -4.90
C SER A 149 7.53 4.64 -6.19
N GLU A 150 7.44 3.33 -6.41
CA GLU A 150 6.81 2.71 -7.56
C GLU A 150 5.35 2.31 -7.29
N TYR A 151 5.07 1.75 -6.11
CA TYR A 151 3.78 1.13 -5.76
C TYR A 151 3.12 1.73 -4.51
N GLY A 152 3.32 3.04 -4.27
CA GLY A 152 2.78 3.74 -3.11
C GLY A 152 1.33 4.26 -3.27
N PRO A 153 0.82 4.98 -2.26
CA PRO A 153 -0.40 5.76 -2.38
C PRO A 153 -0.35 6.66 -3.62
N ALA A 154 -1.41 6.62 -4.42
CA ALA A 154 -1.54 7.33 -5.70
C ALA A 154 -1.79 8.84 -5.52
N LEU A 155 -0.97 9.47 -4.69
CA LEU A 155 -1.04 10.89 -4.41
C LEU A 155 0.28 11.55 -4.84
N PRO A 156 0.35 12.07 -6.08
CA PRO A 156 1.51 12.79 -6.60
C PRO A 156 1.85 14.09 -5.83
N TRP A 157 1.10 14.47 -4.80
CA TRP A 157 1.12 15.80 -4.18
C TRP A 157 1.55 15.85 -2.70
N PHE A 158 1.76 14.72 -2.02
CA PHE A 158 2.16 14.74 -0.59
C PHE A 158 3.67 14.65 -0.33
N TRP A 159 4.45 14.11 -1.27
CA TRP A 159 5.91 14.07 -1.13
C TRP A 159 6.48 15.48 -1.29
N GLY A 160 7.07 16.02 -0.21
CA GLY A 160 7.59 17.38 -0.18
C GLY A 160 6.56 18.49 0.08
N ASP A 161 5.28 18.19 0.35
CA ASP A 161 4.31 19.17 0.86
C ASP A 161 4.19 18.97 2.39
N LEU A 162 5.06 19.64 3.13
CA LEU A 162 5.23 19.41 4.56
C LEU A 162 4.19 20.15 5.38
N ASP A 163 3.62 21.23 4.85
CA ASP A 163 2.59 22.03 5.52
C ASP A 163 1.16 21.74 5.06
N PHE A 164 0.97 20.74 4.18
CA PHE A 164 -0.33 20.29 3.67
C PHE A 164 -1.11 21.42 3.00
N SER A 165 -0.40 22.37 2.40
CA SER A 165 -1.03 23.48 1.67
C SER A 165 -1.59 23.06 0.31
N GLY A 166 -1.27 21.85 -0.15
CA GLY A 166 -1.57 21.35 -1.49
C GLY A 166 -0.53 21.79 -2.53
N GLU A 167 0.58 22.41 -2.11
CA GLU A 167 1.63 22.92 -2.99
C GLU A 167 3.02 22.58 -2.45
N VAL A 168 3.79 21.75 -3.17
CA VAL A 168 5.23 21.58 -2.91
C VAL A 168 5.98 22.85 -3.30
N ASN A 169 6.43 23.63 -2.32
CA ASN A 169 7.01 24.95 -2.50
C ASN A 169 8.20 25.21 -1.55
N ILE A 170 8.72 26.45 -1.56
CA ILE A 170 9.95 26.78 -0.83
C ILE A 170 9.77 26.71 0.70
N LYS A 171 8.54 26.80 1.20
CA LYS A 171 8.23 26.64 2.62
C LYS A 171 8.54 25.24 3.10
N ASP A 172 8.36 24.24 2.25
CA ASP A 172 8.64 22.83 2.56
C ASP A 172 10.14 22.57 2.65
N ALA A 173 10.92 23.05 1.68
CA ALA A 173 12.38 23.01 1.80
C ALA A 173 12.88 23.76 3.05
N THR A 174 12.25 24.88 3.40
CA THR A 174 12.58 25.66 4.60
C THR A 174 12.23 24.89 5.88
N ALA A 175 11.15 24.11 5.88
CA ALA A 175 10.74 23.26 6.98
C ALA A 175 11.78 22.18 7.28
N ILE A 176 12.31 21.51 6.25
CA ILE A 176 13.41 20.54 6.39
C ILE A 176 14.66 21.22 6.95
N GLN A 177 15.05 22.38 6.40
CA GLN A 177 16.22 23.13 6.88
C GLN A 177 16.09 23.54 8.36
N LYS A 178 14.90 23.97 8.78
CA LYS A 178 14.62 24.29 10.19
C LYS A 178 14.74 23.05 11.08
N TYR A 179 14.18 21.92 10.64
CA TYR A 179 14.28 20.65 11.34
C TYR A 179 15.75 20.24 11.56
N LEU A 180 16.55 20.24 10.49
CA LEU A 180 17.98 19.89 10.55
C LEU A 180 18.79 20.84 11.44
N ALA A 181 18.37 22.11 11.52
CA ALA A 181 18.98 23.11 12.38
C ALA A 181 18.48 23.08 13.84
N GLY A 182 17.56 22.18 14.20
CA GLY A 182 16.93 22.12 15.52
C GLY A 182 16.07 23.35 15.85
N LEU A 183 15.58 24.05 14.81
CA LEU A 183 14.74 25.23 14.95
C LEU A 183 13.25 24.86 15.00
N PRO A 184 12.40 25.69 15.62
CA PRO A 184 10.96 25.51 15.59
C PRO A 184 10.43 25.52 14.16
N THR A 185 9.83 24.42 13.76
CA THR A 185 9.28 24.19 12.42
C THR A 185 7.88 24.82 12.29
N GLY A 186 7.05 24.75 13.33
CA GLY A 186 5.65 25.21 13.32
C GLY A 186 4.71 24.09 13.76
N ASN A 187 3.39 24.26 13.59
CA ASN A 187 2.41 23.31 14.14
C ASN A 187 2.12 22.09 13.26
N PHE A 188 2.57 22.05 12.01
CA PHE A 188 2.20 20.98 11.08
C PHE A 188 3.32 20.80 10.05
N ILE A 189 4.46 20.25 10.47
CA ILE A 189 5.49 19.78 9.54
C ILE A 189 5.60 18.27 9.71
N PHE A 190 5.10 17.58 8.70
CA PHE A 190 5.07 16.13 8.70
C PHE A 190 6.38 15.62 8.11
N MET A 191 7.38 15.49 8.98
CA MET A 191 8.73 15.03 8.63
C MET A 191 8.74 13.67 7.89
N GLN A 192 7.67 12.88 7.99
CA GLN A 192 7.50 11.65 7.22
C GLN A 192 7.39 11.85 5.69
N TYR A 193 7.15 13.07 5.21
CA TYR A 193 7.19 13.43 3.77
C TYR A 193 8.41 14.30 3.43
N ALA A 194 9.29 14.53 4.42
CA ALA A 194 10.50 15.29 4.25
C ALA A 194 11.64 14.46 3.67
N ASP A 195 11.53 13.13 3.70
CA ASP A 195 12.36 12.23 2.91
C ASP A 195 11.85 12.27 1.45
N PHE A 196 12.30 13.27 0.71
CA PHE A 196 11.82 13.59 -0.63
C PHE A 196 12.47 12.70 -1.70
N ASP A 197 13.67 12.20 -1.43
CA ASP A 197 14.37 11.27 -2.30
C ASP A 197 14.17 9.79 -1.94
N CYS A 198 13.47 9.53 -0.83
CA CYS A 198 13.05 8.21 -0.36
C CYS A 198 14.22 7.30 0.02
N ASP A 199 15.30 7.88 0.57
CA ASP A 199 16.51 7.15 0.99
C ASP A 199 16.53 6.74 2.48
N GLU A 200 15.40 6.91 3.17
CA GLU A 200 15.17 6.67 4.60
C GLU A 200 15.80 7.70 5.55
N ASP A 201 16.63 8.62 5.05
CA ASP A 201 17.34 9.62 5.84
C ASP A 201 16.86 11.05 5.49
N ILE A 202 16.26 11.74 6.46
CA ILE A 202 15.92 13.15 6.28
C ILE A 202 17.19 14.00 6.40
N THR A 203 17.66 14.53 5.28
CA THR A 203 18.89 15.31 5.19
C THR A 203 18.70 16.62 4.43
N ILE A 204 19.80 17.37 4.24
CA ILE A 204 19.78 18.58 3.42
C ILE A 204 19.57 18.25 1.94
N LYS A 205 19.75 16.98 1.54
CA LYS A 205 19.53 16.51 0.18
C LYS A 205 18.06 16.62 -0.20
N ASP A 206 17.15 16.25 0.69
CA ASP A 206 15.71 16.38 0.47
C ASP A 206 15.26 17.82 0.25
N ALA A 207 15.75 18.74 1.10
CA ALA A 207 15.48 20.16 0.94
C ALA A 207 16.01 20.68 -0.41
N THR A 208 17.17 20.17 -0.85
CA THR A 208 17.78 20.52 -2.12
C THR A 208 16.98 19.95 -3.29
N ASP A 209 16.44 18.74 -3.17
CA ASP A 209 15.67 18.09 -4.21
C ASP A 209 14.27 18.73 -4.36
N ILE A 210 13.64 19.18 -3.27
CA ILE A 210 12.45 20.07 -3.33
C ILE A 210 12.78 21.38 -4.08
N GLN A 211 13.92 22.02 -3.79
CA GLN A 211 14.34 23.25 -4.48
C GLN A 211 14.58 23.03 -5.98
N LYS A 212 15.20 21.91 -6.37
CA LYS A 212 15.36 21.54 -7.78
C LYS A 212 14.01 21.28 -8.44
N TYR A 213 13.07 20.67 -7.72
CA TYR A 213 11.71 20.45 -8.20
C TYR A 213 11.01 21.79 -8.52
N ILE A 214 11.03 22.73 -7.58
CA ILE A 214 10.46 24.08 -7.76
C ILE A 214 11.11 24.79 -8.95
N ALA A 215 12.43 24.65 -9.13
CA ALA A 215 13.16 25.23 -10.25
C ALA A 215 12.95 24.52 -11.59
N GLY A 216 12.12 23.45 -11.64
CA GLY A 216 11.90 22.62 -12.83
C GLY A 216 13.14 21.84 -13.29
N SER A 217 14.19 21.81 -12.47
CA SER A 217 15.46 21.10 -12.72
C SER A 217 15.43 19.66 -12.23
N LEU A 218 14.42 19.33 -11.43
CA LEU A 218 13.99 17.98 -11.09
C LEU A 218 12.50 17.91 -11.44
N LYS A 219 12.07 16.85 -12.09
CA LYS A 219 10.64 16.60 -12.22
C LYS A 219 10.28 15.65 -11.09
N LEU A 220 9.23 15.97 -10.32
CA LEU A 220 8.47 14.90 -9.65
C LEU A 220 8.20 13.84 -10.72
N LEU A 221 8.37 12.57 -10.37
CA LEU A 221 7.88 11.50 -11.20
C LEU A 221 6.37 11.73 -11.32
N LYS A 222 5.98 12.41 -12.40
CA LYS A 222 4.60 12.58 -12.79
C LYS A 222 4.16 11.20 -13.25
N TYR A 223 3.34 10.54 -12.44
CA TYR A 223 2.54 9.42 -12.87
C TYR A 223 1.11 9.90 -13.06
#